data_AF-A0A2M7QKG0-F1
#
_entry.id   AF-A0A2M7QKG0-F1
#
_cell.length_a   1.000
_cell.length_b   1.000
_cell.length_c   1.000
_cell.angle_alpha   90.00
_cell.angle_beta   90.00
_cell.angle_gamma   90.00
#
_symmetry.space_group_name_H-M   'P 1'
#
loop_
_entity.id
_entity.type
_entity.pdbx_description
1 polymer ?
#
loop_
_entity_poly.entity_id
_entity_poly.type
_entity_poly.pdbx_seq_one_letter_code
_entity_poly.pdbx_strand_id
1 'polypeptide(L)'
;MKMLWKKENEHDFFINSLSFATPEQLFYVTSGKKYFAYWPKSYADTKTTLQSRNSLIGTYTEKWCTDLFSEIANQLGDYSVQGAICEEIGLTSQSPADVAICKTKDIIQKPENILMIAEVKMSIVWNWEYKKVDGKIRIDCIGDYKTHTGQPSIRRSDSMLKAIGKSINVRVSCDKAAKIPIIVIGNTPINPGYFQKV
;
A
#
# COMPACT_ATOMS: atom_id res chain seq x y z
N MET A 1 9.57 -3.60 -18.54
CA MET A 1 8.30 -3.05 -18.04
C MET A 1 7.72 -4.06 -17.07
N LYS A 2 7.85 -3.80 -15.77
CA LYS A 2 7.11 -4.58 -14.75
C LYS A 2 5.61 -4.54 -15.07
N MET A 3 4.95 -5.70 -14.96
CA MET A 3 3.49 -5.76 -15.03
C MET A 3 2.88 -4.95 -13.89
N LEU A 4 1.77 -4.25 -14.17
CA LEU A 4 0.95 -3.59 -13.16
C LEU A 4 0.39 -4.60 -12.14
N TRP A 5 -0.07 -4.08 -10.99
CA TRP A 5 -0.56 -4.88 -9.86
C TRP A 5 -1.63 -5.89 -10.27
N LYS A 6 -1.43 -7.16 -9.91
CA LYS A 6 -2.28 -8.30 -10.25
C LYS A 6 -2.35 -9.30 -9.09
N LYS A 7 -3.21 -10.33 -9.23
CA LYS A 7 -3.44 -11.37 -8.20
C LYS A 7 -2.16 -12.03 -7.73
N GLU A 8 -1.24 -12.27 -8.66
CA GLU A 8 0.03 -12.94 -8.37
C GLU A 8 0.88 -12.11 -7.40
N ASN A 9 0.79 -10.77 -7.42
CA ASN A 9 1.52 -9.94 -6.44
C ASN A 9 0.99 -10.14 -5.02
N GLU A 10 -0.33 -10.30 -4.83
CA GLU A 10 -0.89 -10.62 -3.51
C GLU A 10 -0.58 -12.05 -3.09
N HIS A 11 -0.62 -12.99 -4.02
CA HIS A 11 -0.19 -14.37 -3.77
C HIS A 11 1.27 -14.42 -3.29
N ASP A 12 2.17 -13.74 -4.01
CA ASP A 12 3.59 -13.63 -3.65
C ASP A 12 3.77 -12.95 -2.29
N PHE A 13 2.98 -11.91 -2.00
CA PHE A 13 2.96 -11.31 -0.67
C PHE A 13 2.65 -12.35 0.42
N PHE A 14 1.60 -13.17 0.26
CA PHE A 14 1.25 -14.18 1.25
C PHE A 14 2.30 -15.26 1.38
N ILE A 15 2.81 -15.81 0.27
CA ILE A 15 3.84 -16.85 0.29
C ILE A 15 5.12 -16.34 0.96
N ASN A 16 5.60 -15.16 0.58
CA ASN A 16 6.79 -14.58 1.15
C ASN A 16 6.59 -14.25 2.64
N SER A 17 5.43 -13.70 3.01
CA SER A 17 5.13 -13.35 4.41
C SER A 17 5.05 -14.57 5.31
N LEU A 18 4.54 -15.71 4.81
CA LEU A 18 4.47 -16.96 5.57
C LEU A 18 5.84 -17.55 5.93
N SER A 19 6.94 -17.05 5.34
CA SER A 19 8.30 -17.47 5.73
C SER A 19 8.74 -16.88 7.08
N PHE A 20 8.11 -15.79 7.54
CA PHE A 20 8.49 -15.09 8.77
C PHE A 20 7.30 -14.69 9.67
N ALA A 21 6.06 -14.82 9.20
CA ALA A 21 4.84 -14.54 9.96
C ALA A 21 3.94 -15.77 10.03
N THR A 22 3.22 -15.95 11.14
CA THR A 22 2.28 -17.06 11.29
C THR A 22 1.01 -16.83 10.45
N PRO A 23 0.28 -17.89 10.08
CA PRO A 23 -1.01 -17.74 9.40
C PRO A 23 -1.98 -16.83 10.16
N GLU A 24 -2.01 -16.90 11.50
CA GLU A 24 -2.85 -16.05 12.36
C GLU A 24 -2.51 -14.56 12.28
N GLN A 25 -1.26 -14.22 11.92
CA GLN A 25 -0.83 -12.84 11.70
C GLN A 25 -1.20 -12.30 10.30
N LEU A 26 -1.59 -13.17 9.37
CA LEU A 26 -1.88 -12.84 7.97
C LEU A 26 -3.35 -13.07 7.58
N PHE A 27 -4.05 -13.96 8.27
CA PHE A 27 -5.41 -14.38 7.95
C PHE A 27 -6.31 -14.32 9.18
N TYR A 28 -7.58 -13.98 8.96
CA TYR A 28 -8.62 -14.20 9.95
C TYR A 28 -8.87 -15.68 10.11
N VAL A 29 -8.98 -16.13 11.35
CA VAL A 29 -9.26 -17.52 11.69
C VAL A 29 -10.72 -17.68 12.05
N THR A 30 -11.39 -18.66 11.44
CA THR A 30 -12.77 -19.00 11.74
C THR A 30 -12.88 -19.98 12.90
N SER A 31 -14.06 -20.06 13.53
CA SER A 31 -14.39 -21.14 14.48
C SER A 31 -14.10 -22.54 13.91
N GLY A 32 -14.42 -22.75 12.63
CA GLY A 32 -14.09 -23.97 11.86
C GLY A 32 -12.62 -24.12 11.46
N LYS A 33 -11.70 -23.34 12.04
CA LYS A 33 -10.25 -23.33 11.75
C LYS A 33 -9.88 -23.11 10.27
N LYS A 34 -10.70 -22.35 9.54
CA LYS A 34 -10.33 -21.86 8.20
C LYS A 34 -9.65 -20.51 8.31
N TYR A 35 -8.84 -20.18 7.31
CA TYR A 35 -7.99 -18.99 7.29
C TYR A 35 -8.30 -18.15 6.06
N PHE A 36 -8.82 -16.94 6.25
CA PHE A 36 -9.22 -16.05 5.15
C PHE A 36 -8.56 -14.68 5.24
N ALA A 37 -8.16 -14.10 4.10
CA ALA A 37 -7.64 -12.74 4.06
C ALA A 37 -8.72 -11.73 4.46
N TYR A 38 -9.96 -11.94 4.06
CA TYR A 38 -11.10 -11.20 4.58
C TYR A 38 -12.29 -12.12 4.80
N TRP A 39 -13.13 -11.76 5.77
CA TRP A 39 -14.38 -12.46 5.99
C TRP A 39 -15.25 -12.41 4.73
N PRO A 40 -15.72 -13.57 4.22
CA PRO A 40 -16.78 -13.59 3.23
C PRO A 40 -18.02 -12.88 3.81
N LYS A 41 -18.72 -12.09 2.99
CA LYS A 41 -19.90 -11.32 3.46
C LYS A 41 -21.02 -12.19 4.04
N SER A 42 -21.10 -13.45 3.61
CA SER A 42 -22.10 -14.43 4.04
C SER A 42 -21.77 -15.13 5.37
N TYR A 43 -20.61 -14.86 5.98
CA TYR A 43 -20.15 -15.59 7.16
C TYR A 43 -20.52 -14.88 8.47
N ALA A 44 -21.24 -15.58 9.36
CA ALA A 44 -21.88 -15.02 10.57
C ALA A 44 -21.06 -15.16 11.87
N ASP A 45 -19.76 -15.47 11.77
CA ASP A 45 -18.90 -15.75 12.92
C ASP A 45 -18.35 -14.47 13.58
N THR A 46 -17.87 -14.61 14.82
CA THR A 46 -17.23 -13.52 15.58
C THR A 46 -15.96 -13.04 14.90
N LYS A 47 -15.89 -11.74 14.61
CA LYS A 47 -14.73 -11.13 13.94
C LYS A 47 -13.60 -10.91 14.94
N THR A 48 -12.44 -11.50 14.67
CA THR A 48 -11.19 -11.15 15.34
C THR A 48 -10.55 -9.93 14.69
N THR A 49 -9.66 -9.26 15.43
CA THR A 49 -8.88 -8.12 14.91
C THR A 49 -7.57 -8.61 14.31
N LEU A 50 -7.24 -8.17 13.10
CA LEU A 50 -6.01 -8.53 12.39
C LEU A 50 -5.25 -7.26 12.00
N GLN A 51 -4.37 -6.79 12.88
CA GLN A 51 -3.59 -5.55 12.68
C GLN A 51 -2.23 -5.81 12.02
N SER A 52 -1.55 -6.90 12.37
CA SER A 52 -0.20 -7.24 11.90
C SER A 52 -0.07 -7.21 10.38
N ARG A 53 -1.04 -7.80 9.66
CA ARG A 53 -1.02 -7.82 8.19
C ARG A 53 -0.97 -6.43 7.56
N ASN A 54 -1.68 -5.45 8.13
CA ASN A 54 -1.80 -4.13 7.50
C ASN A 54 -0.45 -3.43 7.36
N SER A 55 0.43 -3.59 8.36
CA SER A 55 1.81 -3.10 8.28
C SER A 55 2.60 -3.84 7.19
N LEU A 56 2.52 -5.17 7.17
CA LEU A 56 3.24 -6.02 6.22
C LEU A 56 2.86 -5.73 4.75
N ILE A 57 1.56 -5.62 4.44
CA ILE A 57 1.12 -5.30 3.08
C ILE A 57 1.50 -3.87 2.70
N GLY A 58 1.48 -2.92 3.66
CA GLY A 58 1.96 -1.55 3.46
C GLY A 58 3.40 -1.55 2.96
N THR A 59 4.32 -2.11 3.74
CA THR A 59 5.75 -2.22 3.37
C THR A 59 5.96 -2.94 2.04
N TYR A 60 5.22 -4.03 1.79
CA TYR A 60 5.31 -4.77 0.52
C TYR A 60 4.89 -3.90 -0.68
N THR A 61 3.78 -3.16 -0.56
CA THR A 61 3.29 -2.29 -1.63
C THR A 61 4.15 -1.06 -1.84
N GLU A 62 4.71 -0.46 -0.79
CA GLU A 62 5.67 0.64 -0.90
C GLU A 62 6.93 0.21 -1.64
N LYS A 63 7.46 -0.98 -1.31
CA LYS A 63 8.59 -1.55 -2.04
C LYS A 63 8.23 -1.80 -3.51
N TRP A 64 7.05 -2.38 -3.77
CA TRP A 64 6.59 -2.61 -5.14
C TRP A 64 6.50 -1.30 -5.94
N CYS A 65 5.95 -0.24 -5.35
CA CYS A 65 5.88 1.09 -5.95
C CYS A 65 7.27 1.70 -6.16
N THR A 66 8.18 1.56 -5.19
CA THR A 66 9.56 2.04 -5.32
C THR A 66 10.25 1.38 -6.49
N ASP A 67 10.12 0.06 -6.65
CA ASP A 67 10.72 -0.62 -7.77
C ASP A 67 10.04 -0.25 -9.11
N LEU A 68 8.73 0.04 -9.11
CA LEU A 68 8.01 0.53 -10.31
C LEU A 68 8.53 1.90 -10.73
N PHE A 69 8.62 2.85 -9.78
CA PHE A 69 9.13 4.20 -10.05
C PHE A 69 10.62 4.23 -10.34
N SER A 70 11.38 3.21 -9.91
CA SER A 70 12.80 3.09 -10.29
C SER A 70 12.99 2.98 -11.80
N GLU A 71 12.09 2.31 -12.55
CA GLU A 71 12.17 2.27 -14.02
C GLU A 71 12.06 3.67 -14.64
N ILE A 72 11.20 4.53 -14.08
CA ILE A 72 10.99 5.90 -14.53
C ILE A 72 12.16 6.79 -14.10
N ALA A 73 12.55 6.73 -12.82
CA ALA A 73 13.65 7.52 -12.27
C ALA A 73 14.96 7.26 -13.03
N ASN A 74 15.28 5.99 -13.33
CA ASN A 74 16.47 5.64 -14.09
C ASN A 74 16.49 6.25 -15.51
N GLN A 75 15.33 6.39 -16.16
CA GLN A 75 15.24 7.04 -17.48
C GLN A 75 15.50 8.55 -17.40
N LEU A 76 15.25 9.16 -16.25
CA LEU A 76 15.51 10.57 -15.97
C LEU A 76 16.94 10.82 -15.44
N GLY A 77 17.69 9.77 -15.12
CA GLY A 77 18.98 9.87 -14.44
C GLY A 77 18.87 10.14 -12.93
N ASP A 78 17.71 9.88 -12.35
CA ASP A 78 17.34 10.15 -10.96
C ASP A 78 17.10 8.84 -10.16
N TYR A 79 16.65 8.96 -8.91
CA TYR A 79 16.49 7.85 -7.98
C TYR A 79 15.05 7.74 -7.45
N SER A 80 14.54 6.51 -7.31
CA SER A 80 13.33 6.26 -6.52
C SER A 80 13.73 5.97 -5.08
N VAL A 81 13.27 6.81 -4.15
CA VAL A 81 13.61 6.76 -2.73
C VAL A 81 12.36 6.38 -1.94
N GLN A 82 12.40 5.24 -1.25
CA GLN A 82 11.36 4.86 -0.29
C GLN A 82 11.58 5.61 1.03
N GLY A 83 10.51 6.12 1.64
CA GLY A 83 10.62 6.76 2.97
C GLY A 83 11.35 8.11 2.96
N ALA A 84 11.27 8.88 1.88
CA ALA A 84 11.98 10.16 1.77
C ALA A 84 11.51 11.18 2.82
N ILE A 85 12.47 11.83 3.48
CA ILE A 85 12.28 12.82 4.54
C ILE A 85 12.72 14.18 4.02
N CYS A 86 11.88 15.20 4.18
CA CYS A 86 12.18 16.59 3.91
C CYS A 86 11.36 17.47 4.86
N GLU A 87 11.96 17.82 6.01
CA GLU A 87 11.31 18.60 7.08
C GLU A 87 10.81 19.96 6.58
N GLU A 88 11.53 20.59 5.63
CA GLU A 88 11.15 21.87 5.01
C GLU A 88 9.79 21.84 4.30
N ILE A 89 9.33 20.64 3.90
CA ILE A 89 8.03 20.46 3.24
C ILE A 89 7.07 19.58 4.04
N GLY A 90 7.34 19.39 5.33
CA GLY A 90 6.49 18.63 6.23
C GLY A 90 6.52 17.11 6.03
N LEU A 91 7.49 16.58 5.28
CA LEU A 91 7.79 15.16 5.21
C LEU A 91 8.76 14.79 6.33
N THR A 92 8.24 14.60 7.53
CA THR A 92 9.07 14.39 8.72
C THR A 92 9.50 12.93 8.86
N SER A 93 10.45 12.64 9.76
CA SER A 93 10.79 11.24 10.11
C SER A 93 9.60 10.41 10.64
N GLN A 94 8.55 11.06 11.16
CA GLN A 94 7.32 10.39 11.64
C GLN A 94 6.28 10.22 10.53
N SER A 95 6.39 10.98 9.44
CA SER A 95 5.51 10.88 8.27
C SER A 95 6.29 11.12 6.97
N PRO A 96 7.28 10.27 6.67
CA PRO A 96 8.06 10.39 5.44
C PRO A 96 7.16 10.12 4.23
N ALA A 97 7.54 10.57 3.04
CA ALA A 97 6.85 10.13 1.82
C ALA A 97 6.97 8.62 1.67
N ASP A 98 5.88 7.95 1.25
CA ASP A 98 5.91 6.51 1.03
C ASP A 98 6.96 6.19 -0.06
N VAL A 99 6.90 6.91 -1.19
CA VAL A 99 7.94 6.90 -2.24
C VAL A 99 8.13 8.32 -2.80
N ALA A 100 9.35 8.68 -3.19
CA ALA A 100 9.63 9.91 -3.94
C ALA A 100 10.60 9.62 -5.10
N ILE A 101 10.49 10.38 -6.19
CA ILE A 101 11.57 10.45 -7.19
C ILE A 101 12.43 11.66 -6.83
N CYS A 102 13.74 11.43 -6.67
CA CYS A 102 14.69 12.40 -6.17
C CYS A 102 15.96 12.45 -7.03
N LYS A 103 16.58 13.61 -7.13
CA LYS A 103 17.90 13.80 -7.80
C LYS A 103 19.06 13.13 -7.08
N THR A 104 18.90 12.79 -5.80
CA THR A 104 19.88 12.04 -5.03
C THR A 104 19.24 10.79 -4.43
N LYS A 105 20.06 9.81 -4.08
CA LYS A 105 19.64 8.55 -3.47
C LYS A 105 19.40 8.63 -1.95
N ASP A 106 19.62 9.80 -1.36
CA ASP A 106 19.58 9.98 0.10
C ASP A 106 18.14 9.90 0.62
N ILE A 107 17.97 9.43 1.85
CA ILE A 107 16.65 9.44 2.50
C ILE A 107 16.28 10.87 2.89
N ILE A 108 17.25 11.62 3.43
CA ILE A 108 17.06 13.02 3.81
C ILE A 108 17.28 13.88 2.56
N GLN A 109 16.25 14.61 2.17
CA GLN A 109 16.19 15.37 0.94
C GLN A 109 16.00 16.86 1.20
N LYS A 110 16.48 17.66 0.24
CA LYS A 110 16.10 19.07 0.11
C LYS A 110 14.93 19.21 -0.85
N PRO A 111 14.10 20.26 -0.74
CA PRO A 111 12.95 20.43 -1.63
C PRO A 111 13.33 20.44 -3.11
N GLU A 112 14.45 21.05 -3.50
CA GLU A 112 14.94 21.10 -4.89
C GLU A 112 15.35 19.77 -5.51
N ASN A 113 15.55 18.74 -4.67
CA ASN A 113 15.90 17.41 -5.12
C ASN A 113 14.67 16.54 -5.38
N ILE A 114 13.52 16.88 -4.80
CA ILE A 114 12.30 16.08 -4.92
C ILE A 114 11.58 16.47 -6.21
N LEU A 115 11.46 15.50 -7.10
CA LEU A 115 10.81 15.66 -8.41
C LEU A 115 9.35 15.23 -8.40
N MET A 116 8.99 14.31 -7.49
CA MET A 116 7.63 13.77 -7.36
C MET A 116 7.50 13.08 -6.01
N ILE A 117 6.32 13.18 -5.39
CA ILE A 117 5.96 12.44 -4.18
C ILE A 117 4.81 11.48 -4.51
N ALA A 118 4.92 10.23 -4.07
CA ALA A 118 3.88 9.22 -4.19
C ALA A 118 3.45 8.72 -2.81
N GLU A 119 2.15 8.81 -2.55
CA GLU A 119 1.49 8.21 -1.39
C GLU A 119 0.85 6.88 -1.80
N VAL A 120 1.29 5.79 -1.18
CA VAL A 120 0.83 4.43 -1.48
C VAL A 120 -0.33 4.09 -0.57
N LYS A 121 -1.53 3.95 -1.15
CA LYS A 121 -2.77 3.52 -0.48
C LYS A 121 -3.30 2.22 -1.08
N MET A 122 -2.37 1.32 -1.44
CA MET A 122 -2.65 -0.04 -1.88
C MET A 122 -2.97 -0.94 -0.68
N SER A 123 -3.62 -2.08 -0.93
CA SER A 123 -3.95 -3.09 0.08
C SER A 123 -4.18 -4.46 -0.56
N ILE A 124 -4.52 -5.47 0.24
CA ILE A 124 -5.12 -6.69 -0.28
C ILE A 124 -6.50 -6.35 -0.89
N VAL A 125 -6.76 -6.84 -2.10
CA VAL A 125 -7.98 -6.59 -2.89
C VAL A 125 -8.73 -7.88 -3.16
N TRP A 126 -8.01 -8.99 -3.34
CA TRP A 126 -8.62 -10.29 -3.53
C TRP A 126 -8.85 -10.98 -2.18
N ASN A 127 -9.86 -11.84 -2.13
CA ASN A 127 -10.03 -12.70 -0.97
C ASN A 127 -9.21 -13.98 -1.17
N TRP A 128 -8.41 -14.33 -0.18
CA TRP A 128 -7.51 -15.47 -0.23
C TRP A 128 -7.81 -16.42 0.92
N GLU A 129 -7.80 -17.72 0.64
CA GLU A 129 -7.92 -18.77 1.64
C GLU A 129 -6.58 -19.49 1.79
N TYR A 130 -6.06 -19.53 3.01
CA TYR A 130 -4.88 -20.33 3.34
C TYR A 130 -5.31 -21.75 3.73
N LYS A 131 -4.64 -22.73 3.12
CA LYS A 131 -4.80 -24.16 3.43
C LYS A 131 -3.44 -24.81 3.61
N LYS A 132 -3.39 -25.78 4.51
CA LYS A 132 -2.26 -26.71 4.65
C LYS A 132 -2.77 -28.12 4.35
N VAL A 133 -2.36 -28.67 3.21
CA VAL A 133 -2.78 -30.01 2.74
C VAL A 133 -1.52 -30.84 2.52
N ASP A 134 -1.43 -32.00 3.16
CA ASP A 134 -0.27 -32.90 3.09
C ASP A 134 1.08 -32.20 3.36
N GLY A 135 1.07 -31.28 4.32
CA GLY A 135 2.24 -30.47 4.70
C GLY A 135 2.57 -29.32 3.73
N LYS A 136 1.88 -29.20 2.58
CA LYS A 136 2.10 -28.13 1.59
C LYS A 136 1.17 -26.94 1.84
N ILE A 137 1.73 -25.74 1.71
CA ILE A 137 0.99 -24.47 1.76
C ILE A 137 0.28 -24.25 0.44
N ARG A 138 -0.99 -23.84 0.51
CA ARG A 138 -1.80 -23.44 -0.64
C ARG A 138 -2.57 -22.16 -0.32
N ILE A 139 -2.49 -21.17 -1.20
CA ILE A 139 -3.20 -19.89 -1.11
C ILE A 139 -4.18 -19.80 -2.29
N ASP A 140 -5.47 -20.02 -2.03
CA ASP A 140 -6.50 -20.01 -3.06
C ASP A 140 -7.19 -18.65 -3.14
N CYS A 141 -7.29 -18.07 -4.33
CA CYS A 141 -8.13 -16.89 -4.56
C CYS A 141 -9.60 -17.32 -4.60
N ILE A 142 -10.39 -16.88 -3.61
CA ILE A 142 -11.81 -17.25 -3.46
C ILE A 142 -12.77 -16.09 -3.76
N GLY A 143 -12.26 -14.91 -4.09
CA GLY A 143 -13.11 -13.76 -4.40
C GLY A 143 -12.36 -12.44 -4.53
N ASP A 144 -13.09 -11.34 -4.48
CA ASP A 144 -12.56 -9.98 -4.55
C ASP A 144 -13.22 -9.05 -3.52
N TYR A 145 -12.83 -7.79 -3.52
CA TYR A 145 -13.36 -6.78 -2.61
C TYR A 145 -14.87 -6.52 -2.73
N LYS A 146 -15.54 -7.05 -3.75
CA LYS A 146 -17.01 -7.03 -3.86
C LYS A 146 -17.64 -8.18 -3.09
N THR A 147 -16.93 -9.29 -2.86
CA THR A 147 -17.45 -10.51 -2.22
C THR A 147 -17.06 -10.66 -0.75
N HIS A 148 -16.05 -9.92 -0.28
CA HIS A 148 -15.62 -9.93 1.13
C HIS A 148 -15.98 -8.64 1.90
N THR A 149 -15.86 -8.66 3.24
CA THR A 149 -16.21 -7.50 4.07
C THR A 149 -15.11 -6.45 4.18
N GLY A 150 -13.86 -6.78 3.81
CA GLY A 150 -12.75 -5.84 3.78
C GLY A 150 -12.99 -4.71 2.77
N GLN A 151 -12.56 -3.49 3.11
CA GLN A 151 -12.54 -2.37 2.18
C GLN A 151 -11.09 -2.11 1.74
N PRO A 152 -10.82 -2.02 0.42
CA PRO A 152 -9.52 -1.61 -0.08
C PRO A 152 -9.11 -0.26 0.49
N SER A 153 -7.81 -0.05 0.73
CA SER A 153 -7.29 1.14 1.42
C SER A 153 -7.75 2.45 0.77
N ILE A 154 -7.62 2.58 -0.55
CA ILE A 154 -8.01 3.80 -1.28
C ILE A 154 -9.53 4.06 -1.32
N ARG A 155 -10.36 3.09 -0.92
CA ARG A 155 -11.83 3.26 -0.79
C ARG A 155 -12.24 3.71 0.61
N ARG A 156 -11.34 3.66 1.59
CA ARG A 156 -11.62 4.11 2.96
C ARG A 156 -11.42 5.62 3.09
N SER A 157 -12.41 6.29 3.67
CA SER A 157 -12.38 7.75 3.80
C SER A 157 -11.20 8.26 4.63
N ASP A 158 -10.84 7.56 5.72
CA ASP A 158 -9.71 7.93 6.57
C ASP A 158 -8.38 7.88 5.81
N SER A 159 -8.19 6.85 4.98
CA SER A 159 -7.00 6.68 4.14
C SER A 159 -6.86 7.79 3.09
N MET A 160 -7.96 8.12 2.42
CA MET A 160 -7.99 9.21 1.43
C MET A 160 -7.77 10.59 2.06
N LEU A 161 -8.42 10.87 3.20
CA LEU A 161 -8.25 12.14 3.89
C LEU A 161 -6.83 12.32 4.41
N LYS A 162 -6.16 11.25 4.84
CA LYS A 162 -4.72 11.30 5.18
C LYS A 162 -3.85 11.66 3.99
N ALA A 163 -4.09 11.05 2.83
CA ALA A 163 -3.34 11.36 1.61
C ALA A 163 -3.55 12.82 1.17
N ILE A 164 -4.80 13.30 1.16
CA ILE A 164 -5.15 14.69 0.83
C ILE A 164 -4.52 15.65 1.84
N GLY A 165 -4.66 15.40 3.15
CA GLY A 165 -4.13 16.26 4.20
C GLY A 165 -2.60 16.40 4.12
N LYS A 166 -1.89 15.28 3.90
CA LYS A 166 -0.44 15.30 3.69
C LYS A 166 -0.06 16.07 2.42
N SER A 167 -0.81 15.89 1.34
CA SER A 167 -0.59 16.62 0.08
C SER A 167 -0.76 18.12 0.26
N ILE A 168 -1.77 18.56 1.02
CA ILE A 168 -1.98 19.97 1.35
C ILE A 168 -0.81 20.51 2.17
N ASN A 169 -0.37 19.79 3.21
CA ASN A 169 0.75 20.23 4.05
C ASN A 169 2.04 20.44 3.24
N VAL A 170 2.35 19.54 2.31
CA VAL A 170 3.48 19.71 1.37
C VAL A 170 3.24 20.92 0.47
N ARG A 171 2.04 21.07 -0.11
CA ARG A 171 1.72 22.13 -1.08
C ARG A 171 1.89 23.53 -0.49
N VAL A 172 1.53 23.71 0.78
CA VAL A 172 1.52 25.02 1.44
C VAL A 172 2.82 25.35 2.18
N SER A 173 3.81 24.44 2.18
CA SER A 173 5.02 24.63 2.99
C SER A 173 5.98 25.67 2.40
N CYS A 174 6.16 25.70 1.08
CA CYS A 174 6.98 26.70 0.38
C CYS A 174 6.73 26.72 -1.13
N ASP A 175 7.19 27.77 -1.82
CA ASP A 175 7.02 27.97 -3.27
C ASP A 175 7.60 26.83 -4.12
N LYS A 176 8.69 26.21 -3.66
CA LYS A 176 9.29 25.05 -4.34
C LYS A 176 8.36 23.84 -4.24
N ALA A 177 7.83 23.57 -3.05
CA ALA A 177 6.97 22.44 -2.77
C ALA A 177 5.63 22.52 -3.51
N ALA A 178 5.10 23.73 -3.70
CA ALA A 178 3.85 23.98 -4.43
C ALA A 178 3.85 23.41 -5.87
N LYS A 179 5.03 23.20 -6.46
CA LYS A 179 5.22 22.69 -7.82
C LYS A 179 5.54 21.20 -7.89
N ILE A 180 5.80 20.55 -6.74
CA ILE A 180 6.11 19.12 -6.70
C ILE A 180 4.83 18.35 -7.05
N PRO A 181 4.81 17.52 -8.10
CA PRO A 181 3.71 16.62 -8.39
C PRO A 181 3.53 15.63 -7.23
N ILE A 182 2.29 15.50 -6.75
CA ILE A 182 1.92 14.54 -5.70
C ILE A 182 0.91 13.58 -6.30
N ILE A 183 1.20 12.28 -6.22
CA ILE A 183 0.34 11.22 -6.73
C ILE A 183 -0.08 10.28 -5.61
N VAL A 184 -1.32 9.80 -5.67
CA VAL A 184 -1.82 8.78 -4.75
C VAL A 184 -1.99 7.48 -5.54
N ILE A 185 -1.28 6.45 -5.14
CA ILE A 185 -1.28 5.15 -5.81
C ILE A 185 -2.20 4.19 -5.07
N GLY A 186 -3.19 3.66 -5.78
CA GLY A 186 -4.06 2.61 -5.29
C GLY A 186 -4.17 1.47 -6.29
N ASN A 187 -4.76 0.36 -5.84
CA ASN A 187 -4.98 -0.84 -6.64
C ASN A 187 -6.46 -1.21 -6.78
N THR A 188 -7.36 -0.24 -6.53
CA THR A 188 -8.79 -0.30 -6.85
C THR A 188 -9.28 1.10 -7.24
N PRO A 189 -10.43 1.21 -7.91
CA PRO A 189 -11.06 2.52 -8.14
C PRO A 189 -11.36 3.22 -6.81
N ILE A 190 -11.11 4.53 -6.75
CA ILE A 190 -11.47 5.34 -5.58
C ILE A 190 -12.99 5.45 -5.44
N ASN A 191 -13.46 5.80 -4.25
CA ASN A 191 -14.88 6.03 -4.03
C ASN A 191 -15.34 7.26 -4.87
N PRO A 192 -16.42 7.17 -5.66
CA PRO A 192 -16.90 8.27 -6.51
C PRO A 192 -17.06 9.62 -5.79
N GLY A 193 -17.38 9.61 -4.50
CA GLY A 193 -17.46 10.83 -3.68
C GLY A 193 -16.15 11.62 -3.55
N TYR A 194 -15.02 11.05 -3.98
CA TYR A 194 -13.73 11.74 -4.03
C TYR A 194 -13.33 12.21 -5.43
N PHE A 195 -14.04 11.85 -6.51
CA PHE A 195 -13.64 12.20 -7.89
C PHE A 195 -13.49 13.71 -8.12
N GLN A 196 -14.30 14.54 -7.45
CA GLN A 196 -14.20 16.00 -7.56
C GLN A 196 -13.21 16.62 -6.54
N LYS A 197 -12.66 15.81 -5.62
CA LYS A 197 -11.79 16.26 -4.53
C LYS A 197 -10.31 15.96 -4.78
N VAL A 198 -10.01 15.06 -5.73
CA VAL A 198 -8.64 14.64 -6.09
C VAL A 198 -8.32 14.99 -7.52
#